data_AF-A0A7V1HXR2-F1
#
_entry.id   AF-A0A7V1HXR2-F1
#
_cell.length_a   1.000
_cell.length_b   1.000
_cell.length_c   1.000
_cell.angle_alpha   90.00
_cell.angle_beta   90.00
_cell.angle_gamma   90.00
#
_symmetry.space_group_name_H-M   'P 1'
#
loop_
_entity.id
_entity.type
_entity.pdbx_description
1 polymer ?
#
loop_
_entity_poly.entity_id
_entity_poly.type
_entity_poly.pdbx_seq_one_letter_code
_entity_poly.pdbx_strand_id
1 'polypeptide(L)'
;MKKIITFISILLISSTLFSQKIILIDYDTETGVIKDMFGGNKGGEDEKAKPFLDEIGIKDIRIHDYHKDGGDYYFYTDFWNKNTDGSFIDINTSFDPANPSHYHWQKTDNIVEKIINNNFSVYFRLGTSFPNPQYILQPQYPPSNTGGASTDFSKFAQLATNTVKHYNNGWNNGFHYNIEYWEIWNEPGGLFWKGNPVQFREMYKAVSTAIKRDSPDVKVGALGAVFTTTLGVNTVYREGFIEYCHK
;
A
#
# COMPACT_ATOMS: atom_id res chain seq x y z
N MET A 1 15.22 26.70 -33.29
CA MET A 1 16.68 26.96 -33.37
C MET A 1 17.35 25.87 -32.55
N LYS A 2 18.01 24.88 -33.18
CA LYS A 2 18.70 23.79 -32.46
C LYS A 2 19.78 24.35 -31.54
N LYS A 3 19.52 24.45 -30.24
CA LYS A 3 20.53 24.78 -29.24
C LYS A 3 21.27 23.49 -28.87
N ILE A 4 22.44 23.29 -29.47
CA ILE A 4 23.34 22.20 -29.10
C ILE A 4 24.01 22.58 -27.78
N ILE A 5 23.67 21.88 -26.70
CA ILE A 5 24.40 21.99 -25.43
C ILE A 5 25.40 20.84 -25.39
N THR A 6 26.69 21.16 -25.51
CA THR A 6 27.77 20.19 -25.34
C THR A 6 28.15 20.12 -23.86
N PHE A 7 27.78 19.05 -23.17
CA PHE A 7 28.33 18.77 -21.84
C PHE A 7 29.75 18.20 -22.00
N ILE A 8 30.76 18.90 -21.49
CA ILE A 8 32.15 18.42 -21.42
C ILE A 8 32.47 18.14 -19.95
N SER A 9 32.38 16.87 -19.54
CA SER A 9 32.89 16.44 -18.23
C SER A 9 34.40 16.18 -18.35
N ILE A 10 35.23 17.13 -17.90
CA ILE A 10 36.69 16.96 -17.84
C ILE A 10 37.04 16.35 -16.49
N LEU A 11 37.27 15.04 -16.46
CA LEU A 11 37.95 14.40 -15.34
C LEU A 11 39.43 14.26 -15.71
N LEU A 12 40.27 15.14 -15.15
CA LEU A 12 41.73 15.09 -15.34
C LEU A 12 42.30 13.95 -14.50
N ILE A 13 42.35 12.75 -15.06
CA ILE A 13 43.23 11.67 -14.60
C ILE A 13 43.93 11.07 -15.81
N SER A 14 45.25 10.91 -15.66
CA SER A 14 46.21 10.48 -16.67
C SER A 14 45.79 9.21 -17.43
N SER A 15 46.05 9.25 -18.75
CA SER A 15 46.30 8.09 -19.64
C SER A 15 45.23 7.00 -19.73
N THR A 16 43.98 7.36 -20.03
CA THR A 16 43.04 6.43 -20.68
C THR A 16 42.33 7.13 -21.85
N LEU A 17 42.12 6.42 -22.95
CA LEU A 17 41.37 6.90 -24.12
C LEU A 17 39.97 7.32 -23.69
N PHE A 18 39.69 8.63 -23.70
CA PHE A 18 38.37 9.15 -23.38
C PHE A 18 37.43 8.91 -24.57
N SER A 19 36.42 8.04 -24.39
CA SER A 19 35.27 8.00 -25.28
C SER A 19 34.38 9.21 -24.96
N GLN A 20 34.38 10.21 -25.84
CA GLN A 20 33.47 11.34 -25.73
C GLN A 20 32.05 10.87 -26.12
N LYS A 21 31.10 11.02 -25.20
CA LYS A 21 29.67 10.87 -25.50
C LYS A 21 29.06 12.24 -25.72
N ILE A 22 28.39 12.43 -26.86
CA ILE A 22 27.64 13.64 -27.18
C ILE A 22 26.16 13.35 -26.94
N ILE A 23 25.51 14.16 -26.11
CA ILE A 23 24.06 14.11 -25.89
C ILE A 23 23.46 15.31 -26.61
N LEU A 24 22.53 15.05 -27.52
CA LEU A 24 21.81 16.08 -28.25
C LEU A 24 20.37 16.13 -27.74
N ILE A 25 19.92 17.30 -27.31
CA ILE A 25 18.56 17.54 -26.81
C ILE A 25 17.95 18.60 -27.73
N ASP A 26 16.78 18.29 -28.30
CA ASP A 26 16.01 19.24 -29.08
C ASP A 26 14.82 19.74 -28.26
N TYR A 27 14.89 20.99 -27.80
CA TYR A 27 13.83 21.62 -27.00
C TYR A 27 12.63 22.07 -27.84
N ASP A 28 12.76 22.11 -29.18
CA ASP A 28 11.67 22.50 -30.08
C ASP A 28 10.80 21.29 -30.50
N THR A 29 11.16 20.06 -30.09
CA THR A 29 10.48 18.83 -30.45
C THR A 29 9.91 18.13 -29.21
N GLU A 30 8.58 18.10 -29.08
CA GLU A 30 7.88 17.28 -28.09
C GLU A 30 7.76 15.83 -28.59
N THR A 31 8.28 14.87 -27.82
CA THR A 31 8.22 13.43 -28.16
C THR A 31 7.23 12.65 -27.29
N GLY A 32 6.63 13.30 -26.30
CA GLY A 32 5.61 12.74 -25.43
C GLY A 32 5.55 13.42 -24.06
N VAL A 33 4.68 12.89 -23.20
CA VAL A 33 4.49 13.37 -21.82
C VAL A 33 5.33 12.53 -20.86
N ILE A 34 6.15 13.19 -20.05
CA ILE A 34 6.82 12.55 -18.91
C ILE A 34 5.74 12.22 -17.89
N LYS A 35 5.54 10.92 -17.63
CA LYS A 35 4.60 10.46 -16.61
C LYS A 35 5.18 10.74 -15.23
N ASP A 36 4.37 11.34 -14.36
CA ASP A 36 4.70 11.40 -12.95
C ASP A 36 4.56 10.00 -12.34
N MET A 37 5.67 9.48 -11.82
CA MET A 37 5.75 8.17 -11.18
C MET A 37 6.34 8.31 -9.76
N PHE A 38 6.38 9.55 -9.22
CA PHE A 38 7.00 9.85 -7.93
C PHE A 38 6.00 9.64 -6.78
N GLY A 39 5.98 8.40 -6.30
CA GLY A 39 5.33 8.02 -5.05
C GLY A 39 6.34 7.84 -3.91
N GLY A 40 5.89 8.09 -2.69
CA GLY A 40 6.60 7.83 -1.45
C GLY A 40 5.90 6.77 -0.60
N ASN A 41 6.61 6.28 0.41
CA ASN A 41 6.07 5.39 1.43
C ASN A 41 6.34 6.02 2.78
N LYS A 42 5.29 6.30 3.55
CA LYS A 42 5.35 7.03 4.83
C LYS A 42 5.93 8.45 4.73
N GLY A 43 5.63 9.30 5.71
CA GLY A 43 6.27 10.60 5.91
C GLY A 43 5.50 11.80 5.36
N GLY A 44 4.50 11.59 4.50
CA GLY A 44 3.67 12.67 3.97
C GLY A 44 2.88 13.46 5.03
N GLU A 45 2.72 12.89 6.23
CA GLU A 45 2.12 13.52 7.40
C GLU A 45 3.05 14.48 8.15
N ASP A 46 4.37 14.42 7.92
CA ASP A 46 5.36 15.24 8.62
C ASP A 46 5.58 16.58 7.91
N GLU A 47 5.11 17.66 8.53
CA GLU A 47 5.27 19.04 8.04
C GLU A 47 6.74 19.43 7.82
N LYS A 48 7.68 18.82 8.54
CA LYS A 48 9.12 19.07 8.35
C LYS A 48 9.68 18.40 7.10
N ALA A 49 9.13 17.24 6.72
CA ALA A 49 9.53 16.54 5.51
C ALA A 49 8.89 17.15 4.26
N LYS A 50 7.71 17.78 4.40
CA LYS A 50 6.92 18.32 3.30
C LYS A 50 7.72 19.18 2.30
N PRO A 51 8.54 20.18 2.69
CA PRO A 51 9.26 21.00 1.71
C PRO A 51 10.20 20.19 0.82
N PHE A 52 10.84 19.16 1.37
CA PHE A 52 11.74 18.29 0.62
C PHE A 52 10.97 17.35 -0.32
N LEU A 53 9.83 16.81 0.15
CA LEU A 53 8.96 15.96 -0.67
C LEU A 53 8.36 16.76 -1.84
N ASP A 54 7.97 18.02 -1.61
CA ASP A 54 7.51 18.94 -2.65
C ASP A 54 8.62 19.25 -3.66
N GLU A 55 9.85 19.53 -3.19
CA GLU A 55 11.01 19.86 -4.04
C GLU A 55 11.34 18.73 -5.03
N ILE A 56 11.28 17.47 -4.59
CA ILE A 56 11.53 16.31 -5.44
C ILE A 56 10.30 15.85 -6.23
N GLY A 57 9.13 16.47 -5.99
CA GLY A 57 7.90 16.22 -6.73
C GLY A 57 7.08 15.00 -6.30
N ILE A 58 7.21 14.53 -5.06
CA ILE A 58 6.35 13.43 -4.55
C ILE A 58 4.89 13.86 -4.51
N LYS A 59 4.00 12.98 -4.98
CA LYS A 59 2.54 13.23 -4.99
C LYS A 59 1.73 12.19 -4.25
N ASP A 60 2.09 10.93 -4.34
CA ASP A 60 1.36 9.84 -3.70
C ASP A 60 2.11 9.29 -2.48
N ILE A 61 1.41 9.06 -1.38
CA ILE A 61 1.98 8.50 -0.16
C ILE A 61 1.29 7.17 0.16
N ARG A 62 2.06 6.09 0.10
CA ARG A 62 1.62 4.77 0.53
C ARG A 62 1.63 4.67 2.06
N ILE A 63 0.50 4.26 2.63
CA ILE A 63 0.34 4.09 4.08
C ILE A 63 0.74 2.69 4.56
N HIS A 64 2.03 2.41 4.47
CA HIS A 64 2.68 1.24 5.04
C HIS A 64 3.79 1.70 6.00
N ASP A 65 4.12 0.89 7.02
CA ASP A 65 5.12 1.17 8.07
C ASP A 65 4.76 2.27 9.08
N TYR A 66 3.47 2.61 9.20
CA TYR A 66 2.96 3.47 10.27
C TYR A 66 2.74 2.73 11.59
N HIS A 67 2.62 1.39 11.55
CA HIS A 67 2.51 0.53 12.73
C HIS A 67 1.47 1.04 13.76
N LYS A 68 1.83 1.15 15.05
CA LYS A 68 0.94 1.56 16.14
C LYS A 68 0.38 2.97 16.00
N ASP A 69 0.96 3.77 15.11
CA ASP A 69 0.53 5.15 14.85
C ASP A 69 -0.65 5.19 13.87
N GLY A 70 -0.94 4.06 13.20
CA GLY A 70 -2.10 3.85 12.31
C GLY A 70 -1.71 3.06 11.04
N GLY A 71 -2.64 2.87 10.12
CA GLY A 71 -2.35 2.31 8.78
C GLY A 71 -2.33 0.79 8.64
N ASP A 72 -2.37 0.03 9.75
CA ASP A 72 -2.63 -1.42 9.70
C ASP A 72 -4.04 -1.73 10.25
N TYR A 73 -4.77 -2.62 9.57
CA TYR A 73 -6.19 -2.88 9.87
C TYR A 73 -6.45 -3.31 11.30
N TYR A 74 -5.50 -4.02 11.88
CA TYR A 74 -5.62 -4.53 13.23
C TYR A 74 -5.38 -3.46 14.29
N PHE A 75 -4.88 -2.26 13.96
CA PHE A 75 -4.77 -1.16 14.93
C PHE A 75 -6.04 -0.31 15.01
N TYR A 76 -6.82 -0.25 13.92
CA TYR A 76 -8.08 0.49 13.87
C TYR A 76 -9.32 -0.39 13.93
N THR A 77 -9.18 -1.69 14.26
CA THR A 77 -10.31 -2.60 14.44
C THR A 77 -10.08 -3.59 15.57
N ASP A 78 -11.19 -4.15 16.08
CA ASP A 78 -11.19 -5.24 17.06
C ASP A 78 -11.09 -6.63 16.40
N PHE A 79 -10.61 -6.74 15.15
CA PHE A 79 -10.57 -8.01 14.41
C PHE A 79 -9.79 -9.12 15.15
N TRP A 80 -8.78 -8.73 15.93
CA TRP A 80 -7.97 -9.65 16.73
C TRP A 80 -8.09 -9.33 18.22
N ASN A 81 -8.12 -10.39 19.02
CA ASN A 81 -7.88 -10.29 20.46
C ASN A 81 -6.40 -9.99 20.71
N LYS A 82 -6.13 -9.13 21.69
CA LYS A 82 -4.79 -8.71 22.08
C LYS A 82 -4.60 -8.80 23.58
N ASN A 83 -3.37 -9.10 24.01
CA ASN A 83 -2.95 -8.97 25.40
C ASN A 83 -2.83 -7.50 25.80
N THR A 84 -2.67 -7.23 27.10
CA THR A 84 -2.47 -5.87 27.65
C THR A 84 -1.24 -5.16 27.07
N ASP A 85 -0.22 -5.91 26.68
CA ASP A 85 0.99 -5.39 26.02
C ASP A 85 0.81 -5.13 24.51
N GLY A 86 -0.38 -5.39 23.97
CA GLY A 86 -0.73 -5.22 22.56
C GLY A 86 -0.44 -6.43 21.66
N SER A 87 0.16 -7.48 22.20
CA SER A 87 0.50 -8.68 21.42
C SER A 87 -0.75 -9.47 21.00
N PHE A 88 -0.75 -10.01 19.77
CA PHE A 88 -1.89 -10.73 19.19
C PHE A 88 -2.07 -12.12 19.80
N ILE A 89 -3.31 -12.47 20.11
CA ILE A 89 -3.70 -13.77 20.64
C ILE A 89 -4.30 -14.62 19.52
N ASP A 90 -5.52 -14.31 19.14
CA ASP A 90 -6.33 -15.02 18.14
C ASP A 90 -7.39 -14.07 17.54
N ILE A 91 -8.22 -14.61 16.65
CA ILE A 91 -9.30 -13.85 16.04
C ILE A 91 -10.39 -13.58 17.07
N ASN A 92 -10.85 -12.34 17.12
CA ASN A 92 -12.02 -11.99 17.89
C ASN A 92 -13.29 -12.50 17.19
N THR A 93 -13.86 -13.60 17.68
CA THR A 93 -15.07 -14.21 17.10
C THR A 93 -16.29 -13.29 17.18
N SER A 94 -16.32 -12.39 18.17
CA SER A 94 -17.35 -11.36 18.34
C SER A 94 -17.17 -10.15 17.41
N PHE A 95 -16.06 -10.06 16.66
CA PHE A 95 -15.89 -9.00 15.67
C PHE A 95 -17.00 -9.11 14.62
N ASP A 96 -17.85 -8.09 14.60
CA ASP A 96 -18.87 -7.84 13.59
C ASP A 96 -18.45 -6.63 12.76
N PRO A 97 -18.14 -6.81 11.46
CA PRO A 97 -17.74 -5.69 10.60
C PRO A 97 -18.88 -4.68 10.38
N ALA A 98 -20.15 -5.04 10.60
CA ALA A 98 -21.27 -4.11 10.46
C ALA A 98 -21.40 -3.16 11.65
N ASN A 99 -20.84 -3.52 12.82
CA ASN A 99 -20.92 -2.71 14.03
C ASN A 99 -19.83 -1.62 14.05
N PRO A 100 -20.19 -0.32 13.96
CA PRO A 100 -19.21 0.77 13.96
C PRO A 100 -18.36 0.85 15.24
N SER A 101 -18.83 0.33 16.37
CA SER A 101 -18.09 0.37 17.64
C SER A 101 -16.85 -0.54 17.67
N HIS A 102 -16.70 -1.44 16.70
CA HIS A 102 -15.52 -2.30 16.56
C HIS A 102 -14.37 -1.65 15.78
N TYR A 103 -14.49 -0.35 15.48
CA TYR A 103 -13.51 0.40 14.72
C TYR A 103 -12.99 1.59 15.55
N HIS A 104 -11.67 1.82 15.47
CA HIS A 104 -10.91 2.78 16.26
C HIS A 104 -10.10 3.70 15.36
N TRP A 105 -10.77 4.64 14.70
CA TRP A 105 -10.23 5.38 13.55
C TRP A 105 -9.21 6.46 13.89
N GLN A 106 -9.30 7.07 15.08
CA GLN A 106 -8.60 8.30 15.48
C GLN A 106 -7.14 8.40 15.01
N LYS A 107 -6.36 7.33 15.16
CA LYS A 107 -4.94 7.30 14.80
C LYS A 107 -4.73 7.28 13.28
N THR A 108 -5.43 6.40 12.57
CA THR A 108 -5.37 6.29 11.12
C THR A 108 -5.91 7.58 10.47
N ASP A 109 -6.98 8.14 11.01
CA ASP A 109 -7.56 9.41 10.53
C ASP A 109 -6.57 10.54 10.61
N ASN A 110 -5.90 10.71 11.76
CA ASN A 110 -4.90 11.74 11.95
C ASN A 110 -3.71 11.60 10.98
N ILE A 111 -3.34 10.39 10.55
CA ILE A 111 -2.31 10.21 9.51
C ILE A 111 -2.87 10.62 8.14
N VAL A 112 -4.01 10.04 7.75
CA VAL A 112 -4.60 10.26 6.42
C VAL A 112 -4.93 11.74 6.21
N GLU A 113 -5.56 12.37 7.21
CA GLU A 113 -5.89 13.79 7.18
C GLU A 113 -4.66 14.68 7.01
N LYS A 114 -3.56 14.39 7.72
CA LYS A 114 -2.31 15.15 7.56
C LYS A 114 -1.69 15.00 6.18
N ILE A 115 -1.70 13.80 5.61
CA ILE A 115 -1.20 13.56 4.25
C ILE A 115 -2.03 14.40 3.24
N ILE A 116 -3.36 14.33 3.35
CA ILE A 116 -4.27 15.09 2.47
C ILE A 116 -4.10 16.61 2.66
N ASN A 117 -4.03 17.09 3.91
CA ASN A 117 -3.84 18.51 4.22
C ASN A 117 -2.47 19.04 3.74
N ASN A 118 -1.47 18.15 3.63
CA ASN A 118 -0.18 18.47 3.03
C ASN A 118 -0.18 18.41 1.49
N ASN A 119 -1.35 18.28 0.84
CA ASN A 119 -1.54 18.19 -0.61
C ASN A 119 -0.89 16.97 -1.26
N PHE A 120 -0.81 15.85 -0.52
CA PHE A 120 -0.45 14.55 -1.08
C PHE A 120 -1.71 13.69 -1.25
N SER A 121 -1.68 12.83 -2.26
CA SER A 121 -2.63 11.75 -2.45
C SER A 121 -2.27 10.55 -1.57
N VAL A 122 -3.28 9.77 -1.18
CA VAL A 122 -3.07 8.56 -0.37
C VAL A 122 -3.17 7.33 -1.27
N TYR A 123 -2.18 6.44 -1.15
CA TYR A 123 -2.29 5.06 -1.61
C TYR A 123 -2.54 4.16 -0.39
N PHE A 124 -3.81 3.76 -0.22
CA PHE A 124 -4.28 3.08 0.99
C PHE A 124 -4.07 1.57 0.93
N ARG A 125 -3.35 1.02 1.90
CA ARG A 125 -3.09 -0.42 1.95
C ARG A 125 -3.87 -1.10 3.06
N LEU A 126 -4.60 -2.13 2.68
CA LEU A 126 -5.49 -2.95 3.50
C LEU A 126 -4.73 -4.22 3.95
N GLY A 127 -3.95 -4.13 5.04
CA GLY A 127 -3.24 -5.29 5.58
C GLY A 127 -2.31 -4.98 6.75
N THR A 128 -1.16 -5.68 6.81
CA THR A 128 -0.11 -5.52 7.83
C THR A 128 1.18 -4.85 7.31
N SER A 129 1.89 -4.08 8.14
CA SER A 129 3.20 -3.49 7.85
C SER A 129 4.36 -4.44 8.22
N PHE A 130 5.62 -4.04 7.98
CA PHE A 130 6.79 -4.88 8.28
C PHE A 130 6.91 -5.15 9.80
N PRO A 131 7.38 -6.33 10.23
CA PRO A 131 7.55 -6.60 11.66
C PRO A 131 8.59 -5.66 12.27
N ASN A 132 8.14 -4.74 13.11
CA ASN A 132 9.04 -3.90 13.87
C ASN A 132 9.44 -4.63 15.16
N PRO A 133 10.73 -4.88 15.42
CA PRO A 133 11.17 -5.59 16.63
C PRO A 133 10.84 -4.86 17.93
N GLN A 134 10.50 -3.57 17.88
CA GLN A 134 9.99 -2.81 19.03
C GLN A 134 8.49 -3.04 19.29
N TYR A 135 7.75 -3.61 18.33
CA TYR A 135 6.30 -3.77 18.36
C TYR A 135 5.93 -5.22 18.03
N ILE A 136 6.47 -6.16 18.81
CA ILE A 136 6.40 -7.60 18.57
C ILE A 136 4.95 -8.08 18.38
N LEU A 137 4.81 -8.94 17.37
CA LEU A 137 3.65 -9.66 16.84
C LEU A 137 2.78 -8.80 15.91
N GLN A 138 2.84 -9.09 14.62
CA GLN A 138 1.79 -8.76 13.67
C GLN A 138 1.06 -10.06 13.33
N PRO A 139 -0.26 -10.05 13.08
CA PRO A 139 -0.93 -11.23 12.56
C PRO A 139 -0.49 -11.46 11.11
N GLN A 140 0.50 -12.33 10.91
CA GLN A 140 0.94 -12.80 9.58
C GLN A 140 0.04 -13.91 9.04
N TYR A 141 -0.84 -14.46 9.88
CA TYR A 141 -1.83 -15.44 9.46
C TYR A 141 -2.91 -14.77 8.61
N PRO A 142 -3.45 -15.49 7.61
CA PRO A 142 -4.57 -14.98 6.82
C PRO A 142 -5.71 -14.50 7.71
N PRO A 143 -6.31 -13.33 7.44
CA PRO A 143 -7.45 -12.81 8.19
C PRO A 143 -8.75 -13.52 7.76
N SER A 144 -8.73 -14.85 7.69
CA SER A 144 -9.95 -15.62 7.47
C SER A 144 -10.73 -15.72 8.76
N ASN A 145 -12.03 -15.99 8.69
CA ASN A 145 -12.92 -16.04 9.86
C ASN A 145 -12.51 -17.08 10.93
N THR A 146 -11.55 -17.97 10.62
CA THR A 146 -11.04 -19.02 11.50
C THR A 146 -9.51 -19.02 11.65
N GLY A 147 -8.84 -17.87 11.49
CA GLY A 147 -7.43 -17.74 11.86
C GLY A 147 -6.46 -18.42 10.90
N GLY A 148 -6.80 -18.46 9.61
CA GLY A 148 -6.02 -19.14 8.58
C GLY A 148 -6.36 -20.62 8.40
N ALA A 149 -7.34 -21.17 9.10
CA ALA A 149 -7.80 -22.55 8.88
C ALA A 149 -8.83 -22.67 7.74
N SER A 150 -9.41 -21.56 7.29
CA SER A 150 -10.37 -21.50 6.19
C SER A 150 -9.99 -20.51 5.09
N THR A 151 -10.72 -20.55 3.98
CA THR A 151 -10.72 -19.57 2.89
C THR A 151 -11.92 -18.62 2.97
N ASP A 152 -12.61 -18.55 4.12
CA ASP A 152 -13.70 -17.60 4.32
C ASP A 152 -13.14 -16.27 4.82
N PHE A 153 -13.11 -15.28 3.94
CA PHE A 153 -12.62 -13.92 4.21
C PHE A 153 -13.74 -12.89 4.29
N SER A 154 -15.00 -13.32 4.47
CA SER A 154 -16.17 -12.43 4.42
C SER A 154 -16.10 -11.27 5.43
N LYS A 155 -15.66 -11.51 6.68
CA LYS A 155 -15.53 -10.42 7.66
C LYS A 155 -14.43 -9.43 7.28
N PHE A 156 -13.30 -9.93 6.78
CA PHE A 156 -12.21 -9.06 6.34
C PHE A 156 -12.57 -8.27 5.07
N ALA A 157 -13.31 -8.88 4.14
CA ALA A 157 -13.83 -8.20 2.96
C ALA A 157 -14.80 -7.06 3.32
N GLN A 158 -15.69 -7.28 4.29
CA GLN A 158 -16.58 -6.24 4.78
C GLN A 158 -15.85 -5.14 5.56
N LEU A 159 -14.86 -5.51 6.38
CA LEU A 159 -13.97 -4.55 7.05
C LEU A 159 -13.29 -3.65 6.02
N ALA A 160 -12.63 -4.24 5.03
CA ALA A 160 -11.94 -3.49 3.98
C ALA A 160 -12.89 -2.55 3.21
N THR A 161 -14.11 -3.03 2.90
CA THR A 161 -15.16 -2.22 2.27
C THR A 161 -15.58 -1.06 3.16
N ASN A 162 -15.71 -1.28 4.47
CA ASN A 162 -16.05 -0.23 5.41
C ASN A 162 -14.90 0.78 5.62
N THR A 163 -13.64 0.35 5.52
CA THR A 163 -12.50 1.28 5.46
C THR A 163 -12.59 2.20 4.23
N VAL A 164 -12.92 1.65 3.05
CA VAL A 164 -13.15 2.47 1.84
C VAL A 164 -14.29 3.46 2.07
N LYS A 165 -15.43 3.00 2.60
CA LYS A 165 -16.58 3.85 2.89
C LYS A 165 -16.29 4.90 3.96
N HIS A 166 -15.44 4.58 4.94
CA HIS A 166 -15.03 5.53 5.96
C HIS A 166 -14.30 6.70 5.32
N TYR A 167 -13.28 6.45 4.48
CA TYR A 167 -12.50 7.54 3.89
C TYR A 167 -13.13 8.24 2.68
N ASN A 168 -14.04 7.58 1.95
CA ASN A 168 -14.62 8.13 0.73
C ASN A 168 -16.11 8.51 0.84
N ASN A 169 -16.87 7.86 1.73
CA ASN A 169 -18.34 7.98 1.78
C ASN A 169 -18.88 8.42 3.15
N GLY A 170 -18.03 8.86 4.07
CA GLY A 170 -18.43 9.39 5.39
C GLY A 170 -18.91 8.34 6.41
N TRP A 171 -18.73 7.04 6.16
CA TRP A 171 -19.21 6.00 7.09
C TRP A 171 -18.51 6.08 8.45
N ASN A 172 -19.27 5.92 9.54
CA ASN A 172 -18.76 5.95 10.91
C ASN A 172 -17.93 7.21 11.23
N ASN A 173 -18.54 8.39 11.01
CA ASN A 173 -17.92 9.71 11.17
C ASN A 173 -16.65 9.88 10.31
N GLY A 174 -16.71 9.36 9.08
CA GLY A 174 -15.59 9.39 8.15
C GLY A 174 -15.52 10.63 7.26
N PHE A 175 -14.86 10.47 6.13
CA PHE A 175 -14.45 11.53 5.22
C PHE A 175 -14.94 11.29 3.79
N HIS A 176 -14.61 12.25 2.92
CA HIS A 176 -14.87 12.22 1.48
C HIS A 176 -13.60 12.54 0.69
N TYR A 177 -12.50 11.84 1.00
CA TYR A 177 -11.17 12.12 0.44
C TYR A 177 -10.98 11.64 -0.99
N ASN A 178 -11.91 10.84 -1.52
CA ASN A 178 -11.83 10.27 -2.87
C ASN A 178 -10.49 9.55 -3.12
N ILE A 179 -10.03 8.78 -2.12
CA ILE A 179 -8.84 7.95 -2.23
C ILE A 179 -9.05 6.96 -3.38
N GLU A 180 -8.19 7.06 -4.40
CA GLU A 180 -8.32 6.30 -5.63
C GLU A 180 -7.72 4.89 -5.52
N TYR A 181 -6.53 4.76 -4.92
CA TYR A 181 -5.74 3.53 -4.95
C TYR A 181 -5.82 2.76 -3.63
N TRP A 182 -6.20 1.48 -3.73
CA TRP A 182 -6.35 0.56 -2.61
C TRP A 182 -5.56 -0.73 -2.85
N GLU A 183 -4.57 -1.00 -2.00
CA GLU A 183 -3.73 -2.20 -2.07
C GLU A 183 -4.25 -3.27 -1.10
N ILE A 184 -4.55 -4.46 -1.62
CA ILE A 184 -4.87 -5.62 -0.80
C ILE A 184 -3.57 -6.34 -0.46
N TRP A 185 -3.14 -6.15 0.79
CA TRP A 185 -2.01 -6.82 1.42
C TRP A 185 -0.62 -6.56 0.77
N ASN A 186 0.44 -6.74 1.55
CA ASN A 186 1.82 -6.58 1.11
C ASN A 186 2.54 -7.94 1.06
N GLU A 187 3.36 -8.15 0.03
CA GLU A 187 4.33 -9.24 -0.11
C GLU A 187 3.84 -10.65 0.27
N PRO A 188 2.78 -11.19 -0.38
CA PRO A 188 2.46 -12.59 -0.23
C PRO A 188 3.57 -13.44 -0.85
N GLY A 189 3.96 -14.50 -0.14
CA GLY A 189 5.16 -15.28 -0.46
C GLY A 189 6.43 -14.80 0.24
N GLY A 190 6.36 -13.69 0.99
CA GLY A 190 7.38 -13.24 1.93
C GLY A 190 6.96 -13.44 3.39
N LEU A 191 7.47 -12.59 4.29
CA LEU A 191 7.22 -12.65 5.74
C LEU A 191 5.83 -12.15 6.15
N PHE A 192 5.08 -11.53 5.24
CA PHE A 192 3.82 -10.84 5.53
C PHE A 192 2.59 -11.76 5.44
N TRP A 193 2.77 -12.97 4.91
CA TRP A 193 1.68 -13.92 4.66
C TRP A 193 2.13 -15.35 4.97
N LYS A 194 1.60 -15.91 6.06
CA LYS A 194 1.80 -17.31 6.46
C LYS A 194 0.80 -18.28 5.82
N GLY A 195 -0.20 -17.78 5.11
CA GLY A 195 -1.13 -18.61 4.36
C GLY A 195 -0.50 -19.21 3.11
N ASN A 196 -1.25 -20.10 2.46
CA ASN A 196 -0.87 -20.61 1.15
C ASN A 196 -1.37 -19.67 0.02
N PRO A 197 -0.91 -19.87 -1.24
CA PRO A 197 -1.33 -19.05 -2.38
C PRO A 197 -2.83 -19.12 -2.69
N VAL A 198 -3.50 -20.25 -2.44
CA VAL A 198 -4.96 -20.39 -2.64
C VAL A 198 -5.69 -19.46 -1.68
N GLN A 199 -5.31 -19.47 -0.41
CA GLN A 199 -5.88 -18.57 0.59
C GLN A 199 -5.68 -17.10 0.22
N PHE A 200 -4.52 -16.74 -0.33
CA PHE A 200 -4.27 -15.37 -0.76
C PHE A 200 -5.22 -14.96 -1.89
N ARG A 201 -5.40 -15.84 -2.89
CA ARG A 201 -6.30 -15.59 -4.03
C ARG A 201 -7.75 -15.49 -3.62
N GLU A 202 -8.21 -16.36 -2.72
CA GLU A 202 -9.57 -16.30 -2.19
C GLU A 202 -9.80 -15.03 -1.34
N MET A 203 -8.80 -14.60 -0.55
CA MET A 203 -8.85 -13.31 0.14
C MET A 203 -8.95 -12.15 -0.85
N TYR A 204 -8.07 -12.13 -1.85
CA TYR A 204 -8.08 -11.10 -2.89
C TYR A 204 -9.43 -11.03 -3.59
N LYS A 205 -9.99 -12.17 -4.02
CA LYS A 205 -11.30 -12.23 -4.66
C LYS A 205 -12.39 -11.69 -3.76
N ALA A 206 -12.46 -12.14 -2.51
CA ALA A 206 -13.49 -11.73 -1.57
C ALA A 206 -13.44 -10.21 -1.33
N VAL A 207 -12.25 -9.68 -1.04
CA VAL A 207 -12.04 -8.24 -0.75
C VAL A 207 -12.28 -7.38 -1.99
N SER A 208 -11.66 -7.71 -3.12
CA SER A 208 -11.83 -6.93 -4.36
C SER A 208 -13.28 -6.93 -4.84
N THR A 209 -13.96 -8.09 -4.82
CA THR A 209 -15.38 -8.18 -5.21
C THR A 209 -16.27 -7.32 -4.29
N ALA A 210 -16.06 -7.39 -2.98
CA ALA A 210 -16.84 -6.60 -2.02
C ALA A 210 -16.62 -5.09 -2.21
N ILE A 211 -15.36 -4.64 -2.36
CA ILE A 211 -15.04 -3.24 -2.62
C ILE A 211 -15.65 -2.79 -3.95
N LYS A 212 -15.46 -3.53 -5.05
CA LYS A 212 -15.96 -3.12 -6.37
C LYS A 212 -17.48 -3.09 -6.46
N ARG A 213 -18.18 -3.91 -5.68
CA ARG A 213 -19.65 -3.86 -5.57
C ARG A 213 -20.12 -2.55 -4.96
N ASP A 214 -19.44 -2.06 -3.92
CA ASP A 214 -19.87 -0.89 -3.15
C ASP A 214 -19.21 0.42 -3.62
N SER A 215 -18.06 0.33 -4.30
CA SER A 215 -17.25 1.45 -4.77
C SER A 215 -16.62 1.09 -6.12
N PRO A 216 -17.41 1.11 -7.21
CA PRO A 216 -16.98 0.63 -8.53
C PRO A 216 -15.91 1.51 -9.19
N ASP A 217 -15.65 2.72 -8.70
CA ASP A 217 -14.70 3.64 -9.34
C ASP A 217 -13.28 3.54 -8.79
N VAL A 218 -13.12 3.09 -7.54
CA VAL A 218 -11.78 2.98 -6.93
C VAL A 218 -10.95 1.89 -7.62
N LYS A 219 -9.62 2.09 -7.62
CA LYS A 219 -8.64 1.15 -8.15
C LYS A 219 -8.22 0.22 -7.03
N VAL A 220 -8.34 -1.08 -7.28
CA VAL A 220 -7.97 -2.13 -6.33
C VAL A 220 -6.83 -2.95 -6.95
N GLY A 221 -5.72 -3.00 -6.25
CA GLY A 221 -4.53 -3.79 -6.61
C GLY A 221 -4.09 -4.67 -5.45
N ALA A 222 -3.05 -5.46 -5.66
CA ALA A 222 -2.52 -6.35 -4.63
C ALA A 222 -1.06 -6.73 -4.91
N LEU A 223 -0.61 -7.73 -4.15
CA LEU A 223 0.72 -8.31 -4.12
C LEU A 223 1.75 -7.45 -3.43
N GLY A 224 1.99 -6.20 -3.84
CA GLY A 224 3.19 -5.48 -3.40
C GLY A 224 4.41 -6.41 -3.47
N ALA A 225 4.64 -7.02 -4.64
CA ALA A 225 5.33 -8.30 -4.77
C ALA A 225 6.74 -8.30 -4.14
N VAL A 226 7.01 -9.29 -3.27
CA VAL A 226 8.34 -9.52 -2.71
C VAL A 226 9.33 -9.89 -3.81
N PHE A 227 10.62 -9.63 -3.60
CA PHE A 227 11.66 -9.86 -4.60
C PHE A 227 11.61 -11.27 -5.23
N THR A 228 11.30 -12.32 -4.44
CA THR A 228 11.19 -13.70 -4.94
C THR A 228 10.02 -13.90 -5.89
N THR A 229 8.89 -13.24 -5.64
CA THR A 229 7.74 -13.20 -6.54
C THR A 229 8.09 -12.43 -7.81
N THR A 230 8.74 -11.27 -7.69
CA THR A 230 9.16 -10.44 -8.82
C THR A 230 10.14 -11.16 -9.76
N LEU A 231 11.11 -11.89 -9.20
CA LEU A 231 12.08 -12.68 -9.98
C LEU A 231 11.50 -13.99 -10.54
N GLY A 232 10.24 -14.33 -10.24
CA GLY A 232 9.61 -15.57 -10.70
C GLY A 232 10.15 -16.82 -10.00
N VAL A 233 10.78 -16.68 -8.82
CA VAL A 233 11.19 -17.82 -8.00
C VAL A 233 9.98 -18.53 -7.42
N ASN A 234 8.93 -17.76 -7.06
CA ASN A 234 7.68 -18.27 -6.53
C ASN A 234 6.51 -17.99 -7.48
N THR A 235 6.48 -18.74 -8.59
CA THR A 235 5.56 -18.50 -9.71
C THR A 235 4.08 -18.58 -9.32
N VAL A 236 3.74 -19.30 -8.26
CA VAL A 236 2.35 -19.40 -7.77
C VAL A 236 1.79 -18.08 -7.22
N TYR A 237 2.66 -17.14 -6.80
CA TYR A 237 2.25 -15.79 -6.38
C TYR A 237 2.33 -14.74 -7.49
N ARG A 238 3.03 -15.01 -8.60
CA ARG A 238 3.07 -14.13 -9.78
C ARG A 238 2.16 -14.66 -10.89
N GLU A 239 2.58 -15.67 -11.63
CA GLU A 239 1.82 -16.28 -12.72
C GLU A 239 0.49 -16.84 -12.22
N GLY A 240 0.50 -17.59 -11.12
CA GLY A 240 -0.71 -18.18 -10.56
C GLY A 240 -1.72 -17.15 -10.06
N PHE A 241 -1.27 -15.97 -9.63
CA PHE A 241 -2.14 -14.87 -9.24
C PHE A 241 -2.70 -14.13 -10.46
N ILE A 242 -1.85 -13.84 -11.45
CA ILE A 242 -2.26 -13.22 -12.72
C ILE A 242 -3.30 -14.09 -13.43
N GLU A 243 -3.02 -15.39 -13.58
CA GLU A 243 -3.95 -16.34 -14.21
C GLU A 243 -5.30 -16.39 -13.49
N TYR A 244 -5.30 -16.34 -12.15
CA TYR A 244 -6.53 -16.31 -11.38
C TYR A 244 -7.33 -15.02 -11.58
N CYS A 245 -6.66 -13.87 -11.70
CA CYS A 245 -7.34 -12.60 -11.96
C CYS A 245 -7.89 -12.47 -13.39
N HIS A 246 -7.36 -13.26 -14.33
CA HIS A 246 -7.85 -13.31 -15.72
C HIS A 246 -9.11 -14.17 -15.91
N LYS A 247 -9.44 -15.02 -14.94
CA LYS A 247 -10.61 -15.91 -14.98
C LYS A 247 -11.83 -15.20 -14.38
#